data_AF-A0A7K7QMC6-F1
#
_entry.id   AF-A0A7K7QMC6-F1
#
_cell.length_a   1.000
_cell.length_b   1.000
_cell.length_c   1.000
_cell.angle_alpha   90.00
_cell.angle_beta   90.00
_cell.angle_gamma   90.00
#
_symmetry.space_group_name_H-M   'P 1'
#
loop_
_entity.id
_entity.type
_entity.pdbx_description
1 polymer ?
#
loop_
_entity_poly.entity_id
_entity_poly.type
_entity_poly.pdbx_seq_one_letter_code
_entity_poly.pdbx_strand_id
1 'polypeptide(L)'
;PLGLKEGVLPTQRSSLSDAGGNFFMAGVGFSFIFFWLLMLLVMIIFVLGGNIYMLFCESWHNQQLFQLLDTPGVIPNFNLSELLGLKGDTANFSEIYRQCQQDASLWQTLHLDQSMSLDELLNISQYTGNISTDFEKMNITLSPIFLLSQSQKDLLLNASRAGQPPNFTLTLEQLDQNMTQGSLLDLAAELEQLAEKVGADEKVALEDSARKLRELEKEMQASFSGPLQSLKENIHAVQRGAAQLEGQTTAALDKASKTQEFLERETPNIIKNETWAFLEQLLDFFETYISWAKSRVTEDVARCKPIAQSLDNVEAIGCDYIMDSVNAFWFSLGWCTLFLLPSIVLAVRLAKFYRRMDIADVYRPPTFYSYKIPRPSTRH
;
A
#
# COMPACT_ATOMS: atom_id res chain seq x y z
N PRO A 1 -2.86 -37.99 -69.91
CA PRO A 1 -1.86 -36.97 -69.48
C PRO A 1 -1.26 -36.23 -70.69
N LEU A 2 -1.09 -34.91 -70.60
CA LEU A 2 -0.62 -34.09 -71.73
C LEU A 2 0.73 -34.60 -72.25
N GLY A 3 0.76 -35.05 -73.51
CA GLY A 3 2.00 -35.39 -74.23
C GLY A 3 2.17 -36.87 -74.62
N LEU A 4 1.68 -37.82 -73.82
CA LEU A 4 1.79 -39.26 -74.12
C LEU A 4 0.46 -39.78 -74.68
N LYS A 5 0.45 -40.23 -75.94
CA LYS A 5 -0.72 -40.83 -76.60
C LYS A 5 -0.56 -42.36 -76.65
N GLU A 6 -1.58 -43.10 -76.22
CA GLU A 6 -1.58 -44.56 -76.28
C GLU A 6 -1.51 -45.06 -77.74
N GLY A 7 -0.72 -46.10 -77.99
CA GLY A 7 -0.57 -46.72 -79.32
C GLY A 7 0.39 -46.04 -80.30
N VAL A 8 1.09 -44.96 -79.91
CA VAL A 8 2.07 -44.28 -80.78
C VAL A 8 3.43 -44.98 -80.72
N LEU A 9 4.04 -45.21 -81.90
CA LEU A 9 5.39 -45.78 -82.04
C LEU A 9 6.43 -44.95 -81.26
N PRO A 10 7.42 -45.57 -80.60
CA PRO A 10 8.41 -44.85 -79.78
C PRO A 10 9.20 -43.75 -80.51
N THR A 11 9.31 -43.83 -81.84
CA THR A 11 9.98 -42.85 -82.72
C THR A 11 9.14 -41.61 -83.01
N GLN A 12 7.83 -41.64 -82.76
CA GLN A 12 6.89 -40.55 -83.06
C GLN A 12 6.29 -39.87 -81.82
N ARG A 13 6.88 -40.07 -80.63
CA ARG A 13 6.43 -39.43 -79.38
C ARG A 13 6.48 -37.90 -79.45
N SER A 14 5.57 -37.19 -78.78
CA SER A 14 5.55 -35.71 -78.82
C SER A 14 6.79 -35.08 -78.17
N SER A 15 7.16 -33.86 -78.57
CA SER A 15 8.29 -33.14 -77.98
C SER A 15 8.12 -32.87 -76.48
N LEU A 16 6.86 -32.72 -76.02
CA LEU A 16 6.54 -32.57 -74.60
C LEU A 16 6.83 -33.86 -73.81
N SER A 17 6.51 -35.02 -74.39
CA SER A 17 6.85 -36.32 -73.80
C SER A 17 8.36 -36.53 -73.71
N ASP A 18 9.09 -36.19 -74.78
CA ASP A 18 10.54 -36.32 -74.81
C ASP A 18 11.22 -35.39 -73.79
N ALA A 19 10.76 -34.14 -73.69
CA ALA A 19 11.20 -33.19 -72.66
C ALA A 19 10.95 -33.72 -71.24
N GLY A 20 9.80 -34.32 -70.97
CA GLY A 20 9.51 -34.96 -69.68
C GLY A 20 10.44 -36.14 -69.38
N GLY A 21 10.78 -36.95 -70.38
CA GLY A 21 11.75 -38.04 -70.25
C GLY A 21 13.18 -37.56 -69.98
N ASN A 22 13.60 -36.45 -70.61
CA ASN A 22 14.88 -35.81 -70.32
C ASN A 22 14.90 -35.17 -68.93
N PHE A 23 13.78 -34.60 -68.48
CA PHE A 23 13.65 -34.07 -67.11
C PHE A 23 13.76 -35.17 -66.05
N PHE A 24 13.14 -36.33 -66.25
CA PHE A 24 13.33 -37.49 -65.37
C PHE A 24 14.79 -37.95 -65.32
N MET A 25 15.48 -38.01 -66.46
CA MET A 25 16.91 -38.39 -66.49
C MET A 25 17.83 -37.33 -65.87
N ALA A 26 17.53 -36.04 -66.05
CA ALA A 26 18.22 -34.96 -65.37
C ALA A 26 18.02 -35.06 -63.85
N GLY A 27 16.77 -35.28 -63.40
CA GLY A 27 16.45 -35.49 -61.98
C GLY A 27 17.16 -36.69 -61.35
N VAL A 28 17.32 -37.79 -62.10
CA VAL A 28 18.14 -38.94 -61.68
C VAL A 28 19.61 -38.54 -61.54
N GLY A 29 20.15 -37.80 -62.51
CA GLY A 29 21.53 -37.28 -62.45
C GLY A 29 21.76 -36.37 -61.23
N PHE A 30 20.88 -35.39 -61.00
CA PHE A 30 20.91 -34.53 -59.81
C PHE A 30 20.81 -35.34 -58.51
N SER A 31 19.89 -36.31 -58.47
CA SER A 31 19.72 -37.20 -57.34
C SER A 31 21.03 -37.93 -57.00
N PHE A 32 21.72 -38.53 -57.98
CA PHE A 32 23.01 -39.20 -57.75
C PHE A 32 24.12 -38.25 -57.27
N ILE A 33 24.19 -37.03 -57.81
CA ILE A 33 25.23 -36.06 -57.46
C ILE A 33 25.04 -35.56 -56.01
N PHE A 34 23.80 -35.30 -55.60
CA PHE A 34 23.50 -34.68 -54.30
C PHE A 34 23.09 -35.68 -53.20
N PHE A 35 22.84 -36.95 -53.52
CA PHE A 35 22.40 -37.96 -52.53
C PHE A 35 23.38 -38.12 -51.37
N TRP A 36 24.68 -38.21 -51.65
CA TRP A 36 25.69 -38.37 -50.60
C TRP A 36 25.82 -37.12 -49.71
N LEU A 37 25.64 -35.92 -50.29
CA LEU A 37 25.63 -34.67 -49.54
C LEU A 37 24.40 -34.57 -48.63
N LEU A 38 23.22 -34.96 -49.12
CA LEU A 38 21.98 -35.02 -48.33
C LEU A 38 22.08 -36.05 -47.21
N MET A 39 22.60 -37.25 -47.48
CA MET A 39 22.84 -38.27 -46.47
C MET A 39 23.82 -37.79 -45.38
N LEU A 40 24.92 -37.13 -45.77
CA LEU A 40 25.90 -36.59 -44.84
C LEU A 40 25.27 -35.47 -43.97
N LEU A 41 24.51 -34.55 -44.59
CA LEU A 41 23.81 -33.49 -43.88
C LEU A 41 22.83 -34.05 -42.84
N VAL A 42 21.97 -35.00 -43.24
CA VAL A 42 21.00 -35.64 -42.34
C VAL A 42 21.73 -36.35 -41.19
N MET A 43 22.82 -37.06 -41.47
CA MET A 43 23.60 -37.75 -40.43
C MET A 43 24.17 -36.76 -39.40
N ILE A 44 24.77 -35.64 -39.84
CA ILE A 44 25.32 -34.63 -38.92
C ILE A 44 24.21 -34.04 -38.05
N ILE A 45 23.09 -33.63 -38.66
CA ILE A 45 21.99 -33.00 -37.91
C ILE A 45 21.31 -34.02 -36.98
N PHE A 46 21.17 -35.28 -37.39
CA PHE A 46 20.64 -36.35 -36.54
C PHE A 46 21.52 -36.59 -35.31
N VAL A 47 22.84 -36.76 -35.52
CA VAL A 47 23.77 -37.00 -34.41
C VAL A 47 23.78 -35.80 -33.46
N LEU A 48 23.86 -34.58 -33.98
CA LEU A 48 23.86 -33.38 -33.13
C LEU A 48 22.51 -33.17 -32.44
N GLY A 49 21.41 -33.13 -33.20
CA GLY A 49 20.07 -32.86 -32.67
C GLY A 49 19.63 -33.91 -31.65
N GLY A 50 19.79 -35.20 -31.97
CA GLY A 50 19.39 -36.29 -31.08
C GLY A 50 20.21 -36.35 -29.78
N ASN A 51 21.54 -36.18 -29.87
CA ASN A 51 22.40 -36.21 -28.68
C ASN A 51 22.23 -34.95 -27.82
N ILE A 52 22.12 -33.77 -28.43
CA ILE A 52 21.92 -32.52 -27.67
C ILE A 52 20.55 -32.53 -26.99
N TYR A 53 19.50 -33.00 -27.66
CA TYR A 53 18.17 -33.13 -27.05
C TYR A 53 18.21 -34.03 -25.80
N MET A 54 18.77 -35.24 -25.92
CA MET A 54 18.82 -36.20 -24.82
C MET A 54 19.74 -35.77 -23.67
N LEU A 55 20.90 -35.17 -23.96
CA LEU A 55 21.87 -34.80 -22.92
C LEU A 55 21.57 -33.45 -22.27
N PHE A 56 21.04 -32.49 -23.04
CA PHE A 56 20.81 -31.14 -22.54
C PHE A 56 19.34 -30.90 -22.20
N CYS A 57 18.42 -31.08 -23.13
CA CYS A 57 17.01 -30.74 -22.92
C CYS A 57 16.33 -31.64 -21.88
N GLU A 58 16.44 -32.96 -22.04
CA GLU A 58 15.87 -33.92 -21.09
C GLU A 58 16.49 -33.78 -19.69
N SER A 59 17.80 -33.53 -19.62
CA SER A 59 18.51 -33.37 -18.34
C SER A 59 18.26 -32.01 -17.69
N TRP A 60 17.94 -30.97 -18.46
CA TRP A 60 17.50 -29.66 -17.96
C TRP A 60 16.11 -29.77 -17.36
N HIS A 61 15.18 -30.35 -18.11
CA HIS A 61 13.79 -30.53 -17.69
C HIS A 61 13.67 -31.31 -16.39
N ASN A 62 14.45 -32.41 -16.27
CA ASN A 62 14.49 -33.24 -15.06
C ASN A 62 15.39 -32.66 -13.95
N GLN A 63 15.91 -31.44 -14.11
CA GLN A 63 16.82 -30.75 -13.18
C GLN A 63 18.12 -31.52 -12.87
N GLN A 64 18.42 -32.58 -13.62
CA GLN A 64 19.64 -33.37 -13.47
C GLN A 64 20.89 -32.56 -13.82
N LEU A 65 20.78 -31.61 -14.75
CA LEU A 65 21.85 -30.66 -15.04
C LEU A 65 22.18 -29.77 -13.85
N PHE A 66 21.18 -29.32 -13.09
CA PHE A 66 21.40 -28.49 -11.90
C PHE A 66 22.10 -29.27 -10.80
N GLN A 67 21.71 -30.54 -10.58
CA GLN A 67 22.40 -31.44 -9.67
C GLN A 67 23.86 -31.71 -10.08
N LEU A 68 24.17 -31.71 -11.39
CA LEU A 68 25.53 -31.83 -11.89
C LEU A 68 26.36 -30.57 -11.59
N LEU A 69 25.76 -29.38 -11.71
CA LEU A 69 26.39 -28.11 -11.32
C LEU A 69 26.65 -28.03 -9.82
N ASP A 70 25.80 -28.66 -9.01
CA ASP A 70 25.93 -28.72 -7.56
C ASP A 70 26.95 -29.76 -7.09
N THR A 71 27.37 -30.69 -7.96
CA THR A 71 28.34 -31.73 -7.60
C THR A 71 29.76 -31.18 -7.63
N PRO A 72 30.45 -31.09 -6.47
CA PRO A 72 31.77 -30.49 -6.40
C PRO A 72 32.79 -31.33 -7.19
N GLY A 73 33.58 -30.66 -8.03
CA GLY A 73 34.68 -31.27 -8.80
C GLY A 73 34.31 -31.75 -10.21
N VAL A 74 33.04 -31.65 -10.64
CA VAL A 74 32.65 -31.94 -12.03
C VAL A 74 33.07 -30.81 -12.98
N ILE A 75 32.89 -29.56 -12.56
CA ILE A 75 33.32 -28.38 -13.32
C ILE A 75 34.53 -27.76 -12.59
N PRO A 76 35.74 -27.77 -13.19
CA PRO A 76 36.92 -27.22 -12.54
C PRO A 76 36.76 -25.71 -12.34
N ASN A 77 37.09 -25.23 -11.13
CA ASN A 77 37.02 -23.82 -10.71
C ASN A 77 35.62 -23.18 -10.65
N PHE A 78 34.54 -23.96 -10.66
CA PHE A 78 33.19 -23.42 -10.45
C PHE A 78 32.76 -23.61 -8.99
N ASN A 79 32.56 -22.49 -8.29
CA ASN A 79 31.93 -22.46 -6.97
C ASN A 79 30.92 -21.32 -6.93
N LEU A 80 29.64 -21.66 -6.91
CA LEU A 80 28.55 -20.69 -6.89
C LEU A 80 28.57 -19.81 -5.64
N SER A 81 28.99 -20.38 -4.50
CA SER A 81 29.05 -19.65 -3.22
C SER A 81 30.11 -18.56 -3.25
N GLU A 82 31.27 -18.86 -3.85
CA GLU A 82 32.37 -17.90 -4.01
C GLU A 82 32.00 -16.79 -5.01
N LEU A 83 31.34 -17.15 -6.12
CA LEU A 83 30.88 -16.18 -7.12
C LEU A 83 29.86 -15.18 -6.55
N LEU A 84 28.96 -15.66 -5.69
CA LEU A 84 27.94 -14.85 -5.04
C LEU A 84 28.43 -14.18 -3.73
N GLY A 85 29.68 -14.45 -3.32
CA GLY A 85 30.25 -13.89 -2.09
C GLY A 85 29.57 -14.35 -0.81
N LEU A 86 28.93 -15.53 -0.83
CA LEU A 86 28.21 -16.09 0.31
C LEU A 86 29.19 -16.68 1.33
N LYS A 87 29.05 -16.26 2.59
CA LYS A 87 29.76 -16.87 3.74
C LYS A 87 28.89 -17.98 4.33
N GLY A 88 29.11 -19.23 3.93
CA GLY A 88 28.33 -20.36 4.43
C GLY A 88 28.55 -21.64 3.62
N ASP A 89 27.71 -22.65 3.90
CA ASP A 89 27.67 -23.93 3.18
C ASP A 89 27.51 -23.72 1.66
N THR A 90 27.92 -24.73 0.89
CA THR A 90 27.85 -24.71 -0.59
C THR A 90 26.43 -24.41 -1.07
N ALA A 91 26.24 -23.23 -1.66
CA ALA A 91 25.02 -22.83 -2.34
C ALA A 91 24.67 -23.85 -3.42
N ASN A 92 23.53 -24.52 -3.23
CA ASN A 92 23.00 -25.52 -4.15
C ASN A 92 22.06 -24.84 -5.14
N PHE A 93 22.49 -24.74 -6.40
CA PHE A 93 21.76 -24.16 -7.51
C PHE A 93 20.40 -24.84 -7.72
N SER A 94 20.30 -26.16 -7.62
CA SER A 94 19.04 -26.88 -7.76
C SER A 94 18.02 -26.44 -6.71
N GLU A 95 18.46 -26.27 -5.46
CA GLU A 95 17.59 -25.80 -4.38
C GLU A 95 17.21 -24.32 -4.56
N ILE A 96 18.18 -23.48 -4.94
CA ILE A 96 17.95 -22.06 -5.25
C ILE A 96 16.89 -21.91 -6.33
N TYR A 97 17.04 -22.65 -7.43
CA TYR A 97 16.10 -22.62 -8.54
C TYR A 97 14.70 -23.09 -8.11
N ARG A 98 14.59 -24.18 -7.33
CA ARG A 98 13.32 -24.68 -6.80
C ARG A 98 12.60 -23.67 -5.91
N GLN A 99 13.33 -23.01 -5.01
CA GLN A 99 12.76 -21.96 -4.16
C GLN A 99 12.34 -20.73 -4.98
N CYS A 100 13.10 -20.38 -6.02
CA CYS A 100 12.71 -19.31 -6.94
C CYS A 100 11.45 -19.63 -7.75
N GLN A 101 11.25 -20.88 -8.17
CA GLN A 101 9.98 -21.30 -8.78
C GLN A 101 8.79 -21.10 -7.83
N GLN A 102 9.01 -21.25 -6.51
CA GLN A 102 8.00 -21.03 -5.46
C GLN A 102 7.82 -19.56 -5.06
N ASP A 103 8.46 -18.61 -5.77
CA ASP A 103 8.38 -17.18 -5.48
C ASP A 103 9.00 -16.77 -4.14
N ALA A 104 10.01 -17.52 -3.67
CA ALA A 104 10.80 -17.12 -2.51
C ALA A 104 11.59 -15.82 -2.79
N SER A 105 11.92 -15.09 -1.72
CA SER A 105 12.83 -13.94 -1.81
C SER A 105 14.27 -14.41 -1.96
N LEU A 106 15.11 -13.62 -2.63
CA LEU A 106 16.55 -13.90 -2.66
C LEU A 106 17.17 -13.94 -1.26
N TRP A 107 16.60 -13.21 -0.29
CA TRP A 107 17.07 -13.23 1.10
C TRP A 107 16.97 -14.64 1.70
N GLN A 108 15.80 -15.27 1.57
CA GLN A 108 15.57 -16.63 2.06
C GLN A 108 16.35 -17.65 1.22
N THR A 109 16.31 -17.51 -0.11
CA THR A 109 16.90 -18.47 -1.04
C THR A 109 18.42 -18.55 -0.95
N LEU A 110 19.09 -17.43 -0.71
CA LEU A 110 20.55 -17.38 -0.57
C LEU A 110 21.02 -17.47 0.88
N HIS A 111 20.11 -17.69 1.83
CA HIS A 111 20.41 -17.74 3.27
C HIS A 111 21.27 -16.55 3.74
N LEU A 112 20.90 -15.34 3.29
CA LEU A 112 21.70 -14.13 3.56
C LEU A 112 21.78 -13.79 5.05
N ASP A 113 20.84 -14.31 5.86
CA ASP A 113 20.84 -14.22 7.31
C ASP A 113 22.11 -14.77 7.96
N GLN A 114 22.77 -15.75 7.33
CA GLN A 114 24.04 -16.32 7.82
C GLN A 114 25.23 -15.38 7.61
N SER A 115 25.16 -14.57 6.54
CA SER A 115 26.24 -13.64 6.17
C SER A 115 26.06 -12.25 6.80
N MET A 116 24.80 -11.86 7.02
CA MET A 116 24.41 -10.53 7.47
C MET A 116 23.23 -10.63 8.43
N SER A 117 23.43 -10.24 9.70
CA SER A 117 22.35 -10.13 10.66
C SER A 117 21.61 -8.80 10.49
N LEU A 118 20.37 -8.87 9.99
CA LEU A 118 19.46 -7.72 9.97
C LEU A 118 19.15 -7.21 11.39
N ASP A 119 19.18 -8.10 12.39
CA ASP A 119 18.96 -7.73 13.78
C ASP A 119 20.09 -6.88 14.34
N GLU A 120 21.34 -7.17 13.99
CA GLU A 120 22.48 -6.33 14.37
C GLU A 120 22.51 -5.03 13.57
N LEU A 121 22.26 -5.09 12.26
CA LEU A 121 22.34 -3.91 11.37
C LEU A 121 21.25 -2.88 11.67
N LEU A 122 20.04 -3.33 11.98
CA LEU A 122 18.88 -2.49 12.30
C LEU A 122 18.62 -2.43 13.81
N ASN A 123 19.65 -2.64 14.63
CA ASN A 123 19.52 -2.55 16.07
C ASN A 123 19.37 -1.09 16.53
N ILE A 124 18.14 -0.66 16.79
CA ILE A 124 17.89 0.68 17.34
C ILE A 124 18.01 0.78 18.85
N SER A 125 18.15 -0.33 19.58
CA SER A 125 18.19 -0.30 21.05
C SER A 125 19.29 0.63 21.59
N GLN A 126 20.42 0.74 20.88
CA GLN A 126 21.50 1.66 21.22
C GLN A 126 21.07 3.14 21.12
N TYR A 127 20.28 3.49 20.11
CA TYR A 127 19.78 4.85 19.91
C TYR A 127 18.61 5.14 20.85
N THR A 128 17.67 4.19 20.97
CA THR A 128 16.53 4.27 21.88
C THR A 128 16.99 4.48 23.32
N GLY A 129 17.99 3.73 23.79
CA GLY A 129 18.53 3.87 25.14
C GLY A 129 19.13 5.26 25.40
N ASN A 130 19.89 5.80 24.45
CA ASN A 130 20.45 7.16 24.55
C ASN A 130 19.35 8.23 24.58
N ILE A 131 18.35 8.10 23.70
CA ILE A 131 17.23 9.03 23.61
C ILE A 131 16.43 9.04 24.91
N SER A 132 16.09 7.87 25.47
CA SER A 132 15.38 7.76 26.75
C SER A 132 16.19 8.39 27.89
N THR A 133 17.51 8.13 27.94
CA THR A 133 18.40 8.68 28.97
C THR A 133 18.54 10.20 28.88
N ASP A 134 18.60 10.75 27.67
CA ASP A 134 18.69 12.20 27.46
C ASP A 134 17.37 12.89 27.78
N PHE A 135 16.23 12.24 27.51
CA PHE A 135 14.91 12.74 27.90
C PHE A 135 14.65 12.68 29.41
N GLU A 136 15.13 11.66 30.12
CA GLU A 136 15.07 11.63 31.59
C GLU A 136 15.80 12.81 32.23
N LYS A 137 16.87 13.28 31.59
CA LYS A 137 17.64 14.47 32.02
C LYS A 137 17.02 15.78 31.55
N MET A 138 16.07 15.73 30.61
CA MET A 138 15.45 16.93 30.05
C MET A 138 14.45 17.51 31.06
N ASN A 139 14.81 18.67 31.61
CA ASN A 139 13.92 19.40 32.51
C ASN A 139 13.17 20.48 31.71
N ILE A 140 11.94 20.19 31.29
CA ILE A 140 11.09 21.14 30.57
C ILE A 140 10.51 22.12 31.59
N THR A 141 11.17 23.26 31.76
CA THR A 141 10.67 24.35 32.59
C THR A 141 9.74 25.23 31.77
N LEU A 142 8.44 25.23 32.08
CA LEU A 142 7.54 26.28 31.62
C LEU A 142 7.78 27.56 32.42
N SER A 143 7.54 28.70 31.78
CA SER A 143 7.47 29.97 32.49
C SER A 143 6.44 29.87 33.61
N PRO A 144 6.77 30.32 34.84
CA PRO A 144 5.85 30.23 35.96
C PRO A 144 4.58 31.01 35.66
N ILE A 145 3.44 30.33 35.78
CA ILE A 145 2.12 30.93 35.61
C ILE A 145 1.75 31.56 36.94
N PHE A 146 1.60 32.88 36.97
CA PHE A 146 1.14 33.62 38.16
C PHE A 146 -0.26 34.16 37.91
N LEU A 147 -1.26 33.62 38.61
CA LEU A 147 -2.65 34.07 38.49
C LEU A 147 -2.87 35.45 39.13
N LEU A 148 -2.48 35.59 40.40
CA LEU A 148 -2.61 36.80 41.20
C LEU A 148 -1.40 36.93 42.12
N SER A 149 -0.73 38.08 42.09
CA SER A 149 0.33 38.40 43.05
C SER A 149 -0.26 38.60 44.46
N GLN A 150 0.57 38.46 45.48
CA GLN A 150 0.13 38.74 46.85
C GLN A 150 -0.41 40.17 47.00
N SER A 151 0.24 41.15 46.36
CA SER A 151 -0.23 42.53 46.35
C SER A 151 -1.61 42.71 45.71
N GLN A 152 -1.93 41.95 44.65
CA GLN A 152 -3.25 41.99 44.02
C GLN A 152 -4.32 41.32 44.89
N LYS A 153 -3.97 40.22 45.58
CA LYS A 153 -4.86 39.58 46.55
C LYS A 153 -5.20 40.52 47.70
N ASP A 154 -4.18 41.16 48.27
CA ASP A 154 -4.35 42.11 49.37
C ASP A 154 -5.16 43.34 48.93
N LEU A 155 -4.93 43.84 47.71
CA LEU A 155 -5.71 44.95 47.14
C LEU A 155 -7.20 44.60 47.03
N LEU A 156 -7.53 43.42 46.51
CA LEU A 156 -8.92 42.97 46.36
C LEU A 156 -9.61 42.78 47.73
N LEU A 157 -8.89 42.19 48.69
CA LEU A 157 -9.39 42.00 50.05
C LEU A 157 -9.59 43.33 50.77
N ASN A 158 -8.66 44.28 50.60
CA ASN A 158 -8.78 45.61 51.19
C ASN A 158 -9.89 46.42 50.53
N ALA A 159 -10.07 46.29 49.21
CA ALA A 159 -11.17 46.94 48.49
C ALA A 159 -12.54 46.40 48.95
N SER A 160 -12.68 45.09 49.16
CA SER A 160 -13.93 44.50 49.65
C SER A 160 -14.24 44.91 51.10
N ARG A 161 -13.21 45.06 51.94
CA ARG A 161 -13.34 45.59 53.31
C ARG A 161 -13.64 47.08 53.35
N ALA A 162 -13.04 47.87 52.46
CA ALA A 162 -13.29 49.30 52.35
C ALA A 162 -14.73 49.60 51.86
N GLY A 163 -15.33 48.67 51.12
CA GLY A 163 -16.73 48.74 50.69
C GLY A 163 -17.76 48.42 51.77
N GLN A 164 -17.34 48.12 53.01
CA GLN A 164 -18.27 47.83 54.09
C GLN A 164 -19.02 49.10 54.54
N PRO A 165 -20.36 49.05 54.66
CA PRO A 165 -21.13 50.18 55.15
C PRO A 165 -20.80 50.46 56.63
N PRO A 166 -21.05 51.70 57.10
CA PRO A 166 -20.99 51.99 58.52
C PRO A 166 -22.03 51.15 59.29
N ASN A 167 -21.85 51.06 60.61
CA ASN A 167 -22.81 50.39 61.46
C ASN A 167 -24.13 51.19 61.52
N PHE A 168 -25.16 50.67 60.85
CA PHE A 168 -26.50 51.25 60.81
C PHE A 168 -27.43 50.73 61.92
N THR A 169 -26.96 49.97 62.91
CA THR A 169 -27.82 49.41 63.97
C THR A 169 -28.61 50.49 64.69
N LEU A 170 -27.95 51.56 65.14
CA LEU A 170 -28.63 52.68 65.80
C LEU A 170 -29.60 53.43 64.87
N THR A 171 -29.24 53.56 63.59
CA THR A 171 -30.09 54.20 62.57
C THR A 171 -31.35 53.38 62.32
N LEU A 172 -31.23 52.06 62.23
CA LEU A 172 -32.36 51.15 62.09
C LEU A 172 -33.26 51.15 63.33
N GLU A 173 -32.67 51.18 64.54
CA GLU A 173 -33.43 51.32 65.79
C GLU A 173 -34.22 52.64 65.84
N GLN A 174 -33.63 53.73 65.37
CA GLN A 174 -34.29 55.04 65.34
C GLN A 174 -35.38 55.10 64.25
N LEU A 175 -35.18 54.42 63.11
CA LEU A 175 -36.19 54.30 62.04
C LEU A 175 -37.40 53.47 62.47
N ASP A 176 -37.24 52.59 63.45
CA ASP A 176 -38.32 51.79 64.03
C ASP A 176 -39.11 52.52 65.13
N GLN A 177 -38.71 53.73 65.51
CA GLN A 177 -39.45 54.57 66.47
C GLN A 177 -40.56 55.38 65.78
N ASN A 178 -41.64 55.64 66.53
CA ASN A 178 -42.69 56.56 66.09
C ASN A 178 -42.13 58.00 65.97
N MET A 179 -42.55 58.73 64.93
CA MET A 179 -42.08 60.11 64.68
C MET A 179 -42.48 61.10 65.79
N THR A 180 -43.54 60.78 66.53
CA THR A 180 -44.06 61.58 67.64
C THR A 180 -43.99 60.79 68.95
N GLN A 181 -43.81 61.50 70.07
CA GLN A 181 -43.77 60.88 71.41
C GLN A 181 -45.10 60.19 71.81
N GLY A 182 -46.19 60.49 71.11
CA GLY A 182 -47.50 59.88 71.27
C GLY A 182 -48.34 60.03 70.00
N SER A 183 -49.52 59.41 69.95
CA SER A 183 -50.42 59.47 68.80
C SER A 183 -51.05 60.86 68.67
N LEU A 184 -50.79 61.56 67.55
CA LEU A 184 -51.45 62.83 67.23
C LEU A 184 -52.97 62.65 67.11
N LEU A 185 -53.41 61.46 66.69
CA LEU A 185 -54.83 61.10 66.59
C LEU A 185 -55.48 60.96 67.98
N ASP A 186 -54.77 60.37 68.94
CA ASP A 186 -55.27 60.20 70.31
C ASP A 186 -55.36 61.56 71.00
N LEU A 187 -54.33 62.41 70.84
CA LEU A 187 -54.35 63.78 71.35
C LEU A 187 -55.48 64.62 70.71
N ALA A 188 -55.71 64.47 69.40
CA ALA A 188 -56.83 65.13 68.73
C ALA A 188 -58.18 64.67 69.29
N ALA A 189 -58.35 63.38 69.58
CA ALA A 189 -59.56 62.85 70.18
C ALA A 189 -59.79 63.34 71.63
N GLU A 190 -58.71 63.48 72.42
CA GLU A 190 -58.79 64.06 73.77
C GLU A 190 -59.19 65.53 73.75
N LEU A 191 -58.66 66.33 72.81
CA LEU A 191 -59.04 67.73 72.64
C LEU A 191 -60.51 67.89 72.24
N GLU A 192 -61.04 67.02 71.39
CA GLU A 192 -62.47 67.00 71.05
C GLU A 192 -63.35 66.64 72.25
N GLN A 193 -62.93 65.66 73.07
CA GLN A 193 -63.64 65.31 74.30
C GLN A 193 -63.62 66.46 75.33
N LEU A 194 -62.55 67.26 75.35
CA LEU A 194 -62.44 68.44 76.20
C LEU A 194 -63.30 69.59 75.66
N ALA A 195 -63.39 69.75 74.33
CA ALA A 195 -64.22 70.74 73.65
C ALA A 195 -65.71 70.63 74.02
N GLU A 196 -66.21 69.41 74.26
CA GLU A 196 -67.59 69.18 74.71
C GLU A 196 -67.89 69.62 76.15
N LYS A 197 -66.87 70.01 76.92
CA LYS A 197 -66.99 70.37 78.36
C LYS A 197 -66.73 71.85 78.66
N VAL A 198 -66.50 72.69 77.64
CA VAL A 198 -66.12 74.11 77.77
C VAL A 198 -67.13 75.07 77.11
N GLY A 199 -66.90 76.38 77.22
CA GLY A 199 -67.71 77.43 76.59
C GLY A 199 -67.61 77.45 75.06
N ALA A 200 -68.50 78.19 74.40
CA ALA A 200 -68.67 78.15 72.94
C ALA A 200 -67.42 78.62 72.17
N ASP A 201 -66.72 79.65 72.65
CA ASP A 201 -65.52 80.18 72.00
C ASP A 201 -64.31 79.23 72.18
N GLU A 202 -64.16 78.63 73.36
CA GLU A 202 -63.11 77.65 73.64
C GLU A 202 -63.34 76.33 72.89
N LYS A 203 -64.60 75.90 72.73
CA LYS A 203 -64.98 74.69 71.99
C LYS A 203 -64.49 74.74 70.54
N VAL A 204 -64.74 75.84 69.83
CA VAL A 204 -64.32 76.02 68.43
C VAL A 204 -62.79 76.00 68.30
N ALA A 205 -62.07 76.60 69.25
CA ALA A 205 -60.61 76.62 69.24
C ALA A 205 -59.99 75.22 69.48
N LEU A 206 -60.57 74.42 70.38
CA LEU A 206 -60.17 73.04 70.66
C LEU A 206 -60.43 72.11 69.47
N GLU A 207 -61.60 72.22 68.83
CA GLU A 207 -61.95 71.44 67.62
C GLU A 207 -61.07 71.81 66.42
N ASP A 208 -60.74 73.09 66.23
CA ASP A 208 -59.82 73.52 65.17
C ASP A 208 -58.39 72.99 65.41
N SER A 209 -57.95 72.96 66.67
CA SER A 209 -56.66 72.36 67.05
C SER A 209 -56.62 70.85 66.81
N ALA A 210 -57.70 70.13 67.14
CA ALA A 210 -57.83 68.70 66.84
C ALA A 210 -57.82 68.42 65.33
N ARG A 211 -58.50 69.26 64.53
CA ARG A 211 -58.48 69.17 63.06
C ARG A 211 -57.08 69.36 62.49
N LYS A 212 -56.34 70.38 62.98
CA LYS A 212 -54.95 70.64 62.60
C LYS A 212 -54.02 69.47 62.94
N LEU A 213 -54.19 68.83 64.09
CA LEU A 213 -53.41 67.64 64.45
C LEU A 213 -53.66 66.45 63.51
N ARG A 214 -54.91 66.22 63.08
CA ARG A 214 -55.22 65.16 62.10
C ARG A 214 -54.70 65.48 60.70
N GLU A 215 -54.76 66.74 60.29
CA GLU A 215 -54.18 67.20 59.02
C GLU A 215 -52.66 67.03 59.03
N LEU A 216 -52.00 67.40 60.13
CA LEU A 216 -50.58 67.20 60.35
C LEU A 216 -50.18 65.71 60.30
N GLU A 217 -50.92 64.82 60.98
CA GLU A 217 -50.68 63.36 60.90
C GLU A 217 -50.78 62.85 59.45
N LYS A 218 -51.79 63.29 58.71
CA LYS A 218 -51.99 62.89 57.31
C LYS A 218 -50.86 63.39 56.40
N GLU A 219 -50.43 64.63 56.59
CA GLU A 219 -49.31 65.22 55.85
C GLU A 219 -47.98 64.54 56.20
N MET A 220 -47.77 64.24 57.48
CA MET A 220 -46.59 63.55 57.99
C MET A 220 -46.52 62.12 57.44
N GLN A 221 -47.63 61.38 57.45
CA GLN A 221 -47.69 60.04 56.87
C GLN A 221 -47.44 60.09 55.35
N ALA A 222 -48.08 61.01 54.62
CA ALA A 222 -47.90 61.14 53.18
C ALA A 222 -46.46 61.53 52.79
N SER A 223 -45.79 62.35 53.60
CA SER A 223 -44.45 62.86 53.31
C SER A 223 -43.33 61.93 53.74
N PHE A 224 -43.47 61.22 54.87
CA PHE A 224 -42.34 60.52 55.50
C PHE A 224 -42.45 58.99 55.45
N SER A 225 -43.64 58.38 55.40
CA SER A 225 -43.75 56.91 55.51
C SER A 225 -43.04 56.17 54.37
N GLY A 226 -43.17 56.66 53.13
CA GLY A 226 -42.52 56.08 51.95
C GLY A 226 -40.99 56.22 51.98
N PRO A 227 -40.44 57.44 52.16
CA PRO A 227 -39.00 57.63 52.28
C PRO A 227 -38.34 56.87 53.43
N LEU A 228 -38.98 56.79 54.60
CA LEU A 228 -38.45 56.05 55.75
C LEU A 228 -38.38 54.53 55.48
N GLN A 229 -39.46 53.96 54.91
CA GLN A 229 -39.48 52.57 54.51
C GLN A 229 -38.42 52.27 53.43
N SER A 230 -38.29 53.14 52.43
CA SER A 230 -37.27 53.00 51.39
C SER A 230 -35.86 53.10 51.96
N LEU A 231 -35.61 54.00 52.90
CA LEU A 231 -34.32 54.12 53.59
C LEU A 231 -33.99 52.83 54.35
N LYS A 232 -34.94 52.25 55.09
CA LYS A 232 -34.76 50.96 55.79
C LYS A 232 -34.40 49.83 54.82
N GLU A 233 -35.12 49.71 53.72
CA GLU A 233 -34.87 48.69 52.68
C GLU A 233 -33.50 48.88 52.02
N ASN A 234 -33.12 50.12 51.70
CA ASN A 234 -31.83 50.46 51.11
C ASN A 234 -30.67 50.14 52.07
N ILE A 235 -30.82 50.43 53.38
CA ILE A 235 -29.83 50.06 54.39
C ILE A 235 -29.63 48.53 54.41
N HIS A 236 -30.71 47.75 54.46
CA HIS A 236 -30.61 46.28 54.43
C HIS A 236 -30.05 45.74 53.10
N ALA A 237 -30.36 46.38 51.97
CA ALA A 237 -29.82 46.00 50.67
C ALA A 237 -28.30 46.23 50.61
N VAL A 238 -27.82 47.38 51.10
CA VAL A 238 -26.40 47.70 51.18
C VAL A 238 -25.66 46.76 52.13
N GLN A 239 -26.21 46.49 53.32
CA GLN A 239 -25.63 45.53 54.28
C GLN A 239 -25.46 44.13 53.68
N ARG A 240 -26.50 43.61 53.01
CA ARG A 240 -26.44 42.30 52.34
C ARG A 240 -25.46 42.31 51.18
N GLY A 241 -25.49 43.34 50.34
CA GLY A 241 -24.60 43.47 49.19
C GLY A 241 -23.12 43.54 49.58
N ALA A 242 -22.79 44.29 50.64
CA ALA A 242 -21.43 44.39 51.15
C ALA A 242 -20.92 43.08 51.77
N ALA A 243 -21.75 42.39 52.56
CA ALA A 243 -21.40 41.08 53.11
C ALA A 243 -21.19 40.05 51.98
N GLN A 244 -22.05 40.07 50.96
CA GLN A 244 -21.89 39.21 49.78
C GLN A 244 -20.62 39.52 49.00
N LEU A 245 -20.27 40.80 48.83
CA LEU A 245 -19.04 41.21 48.14
C LEU A 245 -17.80 40.68 48.86
N GLU A 246 -17.72 40.81 50.18
CA GLU A 246 -16.60 40.27 50.96
C GLU A 246 -16.53 38.75 50.88
N GLY A 247 -17.66 38.07 51.02
CA GLY A 247 -17.75 36.61 50.90
C GLY A 247 -17.32 36.10 49.52
N GLN A 248 -17.81 36.71 48.44
CA GLN A 248 -17.44 36.35 47.07
C GLN A 248 -15.97 36.66 46.77
N THR A 249 -15.46 37.80 47.23
CA THR A 249 -14.04 38.16 47.07
C THR A 249 -13.15 37.14 47.75
N THR A 250 -13.47 36.77 49.00
CA THR A 250 -12.71 35.77 49.75
C THR A 250 -12.74 34.39 49.09
N ALA A 251 -13.91 33.94 48.62
CA ALA A 251 -14.05 32.68 47.91
C ALA A 251 -13.28 32.66 46.58
N ALA A 252 -13.29 33.76 45.83
CA ALA A 252 -12.53 33.90 44.59
C ALA A 252 -11.01 33.86 44.84
N LEU A 253 -10.54 34.55 45.89
CA LEU A 253 -9.12 34.54 46.29
C LEU A 253 -8.65 33.15 46.76
N ASP A 254 -9.48 32.42 47.51
CA ASP A 254 -9.21 31.04 47.91
C ASP A 254 -9.10 30.12 46.68
N LYS A 255 -10.08 30.22 45.76
CA LYS A 255 -10.05 29.43 44.52
C LYS A 255 -8.84 29.74 43.65
N ALA A 256 -8.49 31.02 43.51
CA ALA A 256 -7.29 31.42 42.78
C ALA A 256 -6.00 30.89 43.42
N SER A 257 -5.94 30.86 44.76
CA SER A 257 -4.78 30.32 45.48
C SER A 257 -4.66 28.81 45.33
N LYS A 258 -5.77 28.07 45.41
CA LYS A 258 -5.81 26.61 45.14
C LYS A 258 -5.40 26.28 43.72
N THR A 259 -5.84 27.07 42.74
CA THR A 259 -5.42 26.89 41.34
C THR A 259 -3.93 27.18 41.16
N GLN A 260 -3.40 28.22 41.82
CA GLN A 260 -1.97 28.53 41.79
C GLN A 260 -1.13 27.36 42.34
N GLU A 261 -1.53 26.79 43.48
CA GLU A 261 -0.86 25.64 44.08
C GLU A 261 -0.90 24.40 43.17
N PHE A 262 -2.06 24.14 42.54
CA PHE A 262 -2.18 23.06 41.56
C PHE A 262 -1.24 23.26 40.36
N LEU A 263 -1.18 24.48 39.80
CA LEU A 263 -0.30 24.79 38.68
C LEU A 263 1.18 24.62 39.06
N GLU A 264 1.58 25.05 40.25
CA GLU A 264 2.96 24.90 40.71
C GLU A 264 3.34 23.43 40.97
N ARG A 265 2.40 22.62 41.48
CA ARG A 265 2.68 21.23 41.87
C ARG A 265 2.50 20.22 40.75
N GLU A 266 1.40 20.31 40.00
CA GLU A 266 0.99 19.27 39.05
C GLU A 266 1.44 19.55 37.62
N THR A 267 1.55 20.82 37.20
CA THR A 267 1.94 21.14 35.82
C THR A 267 3.30 20.53 35.42
N PRO A 268 4.37 20.58 36.24
CA PRO A 268 5.64 19.94 35.90
C PRO A 268 5.50 18.42 35.69
N ASN A 269 4.68 17.75 36.52
CA ASN A 269 4.44 16.32 36.42
C ASN A 269 3.63 15.96 35.17
N ILE A 270 2.59 16.74 34.86
CA ILE A 270 1.77 16.57 33.65
C ILE A 270 2.65 16.73 32.41
N ILE A 271 3.44 17.79 32.32
CA ILE A 271 4.34 18.01 31.18
C ILE A 271 5.32 16.86 31.04
N LYS A 272 5.95 16.42 32.14
CA LYS A 272 6.87 15.28 32.12
C LYS A 272 6.18 14.02 31.59
N ASN A 273 4.97 13.72 32.07
CA ASN A 273 4.22 12.53 31.66
C ASN A 273 3.76 12.58 30.20
N GLU A 274 3.20 13.70 29.75
CA GLU A 274 2.78 13.90 28.35
C GLU A 274 3.97 13.86 27.39
N THR A 275 5.10 14.44 27.79
CA THR A 275 6.34 14.39 27.01
C THR A 275 6.86 12.96 26.90
N TRP A 276 6.80 12.18 27.99
CA TRP A 276 7.20 10.78 27.99
C TRP A 276 6.29 9.93 27.11
N ALA A 277 4.98 10.11 27.21
CA ALA A 277 4.01 9.41 26.36
C ALA A 277 4.24 9.72 24.87
N PHE A 278 4.54 10.98 24.52
CA PHE A 278 4.89 11.37 23.15
C PHE A 278 6.19 10.69 22.68
N LEU A 279 7.21 10.62 23.54
CA LEU A 279 8.47 9.95 23.20
C LEU A 279 8.27 8.45 22.99
N GLU A 280 7.54 7.78 23.88
CA GLU A 280 7.22 6.36 23.77
C GLU A 280 6.50 6.07 22.44
N GLN A 281 5.54 6.92 22.07
CA GLN A 281 4.85 6.80 20.79
C GLN A 281 5.80 6.98 19.59
N LEU A 282 6.75 7.92 19.66
CA LEU A 282 7.75 8.08 18.60
C LEU A 282 8.65 6.85 18.47
N LEU A 283 9.12 6.29 19.59
CA LEU A 283 9.96 5.10 19.61
C LEU A 283 9.21 3.88 19.06
N ASP A 284 7.93 3.72 19.40
CA ASP A 284 7.06 2.67 18.87
C ASP A 284 6.91 2.75 17.34
N PHE A 285 6.82 3.96 16.77
CA PHE A 285 6.84 4.14 15.31
C PHE A 285 8.15 3.65 14.68
N PHE A 286 9.30 3.93 15.30
CA PHE A 286 10.60 3.45 14.80
C PHE A 286 10.71 1.93 14.89
N GLU A 287 10.30 1.34 16.01
CA GLU A 287 10.28 -0.12 16.20
C GLU A 287 9.37 -0.81 15.17
N THR A 288 8.16 -0.29 14.99
CA THR A 288 7.21 -0.78 13.99
C THR A 288 7.78 -0.68 12.58
N TYR A 289 8.40 0.45 12.23
CA TYR A 289 9.00 0.65 10.91
C TYR A 289 10.14 -0.32 10.65
N ILE A 290 11.00 -0.57 11.64
CA ILE A 290 12.11 -1.52 11.49
C ILE A 290 11.61 -2.94 11.38
N SER A 291 10.61 -3.33 12.18
CA SER A 291 9.97 -4.63 12.07
C SER A 291 9.39 -4.84 10.67
N TRP A 292 8.66 -3.84 10.17
CA TRP A 292 8.16 -3.83 8.79
C TRP A 292 9.29 -3.94 7.77
N ALA A 293 10.36 -3.14 7.90
CA ALA A 293 11.48 -3.15 6.97
C ALA A 293 12.19 -4.51 6.94
N LYS A 294 12.40 -5.14 8.11
CA LYS A 294 12.95 -6.49 8.22
C LYS A 294 12.09 -7.50 7.46
N SER A 295 10.79 -7.56 7.77
CA SER A 295 9.85 -8.48 7.11
C SER A 295 9.81 -8.25 5.59
N ARG A 296 9.77 -7.00 5.14
CA ARG A 296 9.76 -6.69 3.70
C ARG A 296 11.06 -7.10 3.02
N VAL A 297 12.22 -6.84 3.60
CA VAL A 297 13.51 -7.26 3.04
C VAL A 297 13.63 -8.77 3.00
N THR A 298 13.17 -9.47 4.05
CA THR A 298 13.30 -10.93 4.14
C THR A 298 12.28 -11.68 3.29
N GLU A 299 11.09 -11.14 3.07
CA GLU A 299 10.01 -11.89 2.42
C GLU A 299 9.64 -11.34 1.04
N ASP A 300 9.57 -10.01 0.88
CA ASP A 300 8.89 -9.40 -0.26
C ASP A 300 9.81 -8.70 -1.26
N VAL A 301 10.98 -8.25 -0.81
CA VAL A 301 11.96 -7.58 -1.66
C VAL A 301 12.76 -8.64 -2.41
N ALA A 302 13.02 -8.36 -3.69
CA ALA A 302 13.82 -9.22 -4.56
C ALA A 302 13.31 -10.68 -4.62
N ARG A 303 12.00 -10.85 -4.83
CA ARG A 303 11.39 -12.13 -5.22
C ARG A 303 12.09 -12.69 -6.46
N CYS A 304 12.47 -13.96 -6.44
CA CYS A 304 13.30 -14.55 -7.51
C CYS A 304 12.55 -15.36 -8.56
N LYS A 305 11.22 -15.40 -8.52
CA LYS A 305 10.38 -16.02 -9.57
C LYS A 305 10.67 -15.53 -10.99
N PRO A 306 10.91 -14.23 -11.27
CA PRO A 306 11.27 -13.79 -12.62
C PRO A 306 12.56 -14.40 -13.14
N ILE A 307 13.51 -14.73 -12.25
CA ILE A 307 14.78 -15.38 -12.62
C ILE A 307 14.51 -16.82 -13.03
N ALA A 308 13.76 -17.58 -12.21
CA ALA A 308 13.36 -18.95 -12.55
C ALA A 308 12.58 -18.99 -13.88
N GLN A 309 11.61 -18.10 -14.06
CA GLN A 309 10.85 -18.00 -15.31
C GLN A 309 11.72 -17.66 -16.52
N SER A 310 12.75 -16.84 -16.35
CA SER A 310 13.69 -16.53 -17.43
C SER A 310 14.47 -17.77 -17.86
N LEU A 311 14.89 -18.61 -16.91
CA LEU A 311 15.55 -19.89 -17.21
C LEU A 311 14.60 -20.87 -17.89
N ASP A 312 13.36 -20.97 -17.42
CA ASP A 312 12.31 -21.81 -18.02
C ASP A 312 12.01 -21.37 -19.46
N ASN A 313 11.98 -20.07 -19.70
CA ASN A 313 11.78 -19.53 -21.05
C ASN A 313 12.96 -19.83 -21.97
N VAL A 314 14.20 -19.79 -21.47
CA VAL A 314 15.40 -20.16 -22.25
C VAL A 314 15.37 -21.64 -22.59
N GLU A 315 14.99 -22.49 -21.64
CA GLU A 315 14.78 -23.93 -21.88
C GLU A 315 13.74 -24.14 -22.98
N ALA A 316 12.55 -23.56 -22.83
CA ALA A 316 11.47 -23.71 -23.80
C ALA A 316 11.90 -23.24 -25.20
N ILE A 317 12.57 -22.09 -25.32
CA ILE A 317 13.07 -21.59 -26.61
C ILE A 317 14.12 -22.53 -27.21
N GLY A 318 15.09 -22.97 -26.41
CA GLY A 318 16.18 -23.82 -26.87
C GLY A 318 15.74 -25.23 -27.24
N CYS A 319 14.88 -25.82 -26.44
CA CYS A 319 14.49 -27.23 -26.53
C CYS A 319 13.22 -27.42 -27.35
N ASP A 320 12.11 -26.78 -26.96
CA ASP A 320 10.81 -27.00 -27.58
C ASP A 320 10.67 -26.31 -28.95
N TYR A 321 11.37 -25.20 -29.17
CA TYR A 321 11.30 -24.50 -30.46
C TYR A 321 12.48 -24.85 -31.36
N ILE A 322 13.71 -24.64 -30.91
CA ILE A 322 14.88 -24.84 -31.77
C ILE A 322 15.15 -26.34 -31.97
N MET A 323 15.30 -27.10 -30.88
CA MET A 323 15.72 -28.49 -31.00
C MET A 323 14.65 -29.38 -31.63
N ASP A 324 13.37 -29.19 -31.28
CA ASP A 324 12.26 -29.89 -31.95
C ASP A 324 12.15 -29.53 -33.43
N SER A 325 12.39 -28.27 -33.82
CA SER A 325 12.42 -27.87 -35.23
C SER A 325 13.57 -28.55 -35.98
N VAL A 326 14.76 -28.61 -35.38
CA VAL A 326 15.92 -29.32 -35.93
C VAL A 326 15.61 -30.82 -36.06
N ASN A 327 14.92 -31.38 -35.07
CA ASN A 327 14.48 -32.78 -35.07
C ASN A 327 13.48 -33.07 -36.19
N ALA A 328 12.46 -32.24 -36.34
CA ALA A 328 11.50 -32.33 -37.43
C ALA A 328 12.17 -32.16 -38.81
N PHE A 329 13.16 -31.27 -38.90
CA PHE A 329 13.89 -30.99 -40.14
C PHE A 329 14.72 -32.19 -40.61
N TRP A 330 15.56 -32.79 -39.75
CA TRP A 330 16.35 -33.95 -40.15
C TRP A 330 15.47 -35.16 -40.41
N PHE A 331 14.39 -35.34 -39.64
CA PHE A 331 13.44 -36.43 -39.84
C PHE A 331 12.78 -36.34 -41.24
N SER A 332 12.35 -35.14 -41.62
CA SER A 332 11.75 -34.86 -42.93
C SER A 332 12.75 -35.08 -44.07
N LEU A 333 13.97 -34.55 -43.95
CA LEU A 333 15.03 -34.74 -44.95
C LEU A 333 15.48 -36.21 -45.07
N GLY A 334 15.54 -36.93 -43.94
CA GLY A 334 15.83 -38.36 -43.91
C GLY A 334 14.80 -39.15 -44.71
N TRP A 335 13.51 -38.84 -44.54
CA TRP A 335 12.43 -39.47 -45.28
C TRP A 335 12.48 -39.16 -46.78
N CYS A 336 12.76 -37.90 -47.15
CA CYS A 336 13.00 -37.53 -48.55
C CYS A 336 14.16 -38.33 -49.16
N THR A 337 15.24 -38.51 -48.40
CA THR A 337 16.43 -39.24 -48.85
C THR A 337 16.14 -40.74 -49.00
N LEU A 338 15.35 -41.32 -48.09
CA LEU A 338 14.90 -42.71 -48.17
C LEU A 338 14.03 -42.96 -49.42
N PHE A 339 13.11 -42.05 -49.74
CA PHE A 339 12.27 -42.18 -50.94
C PHE A 339 12.95 -41.80 -52.25
N LEU A 340 14.13 -41.17 -52.20
CA LEU A 340 14.89 -40.79 -53.37
C LEU A 340 15.40 -42.03 -54.13
N LEU A 341 15.77 -43.11 -53.42
CA LEU A 341 16.18 -44.38 -54.02
C LEU A 341 15.08 -45.07 -54.87
N PRO A 342 13.87 -45.36 -54.36
CA PRO A 342 12.80 -45.91 -55.20
C PRO A 342 12.37 -44.93 -56.30
N SER A 343 12.42 -43.62 -56.04
CA SER A 343 12.11 -42.59 -57.05
C SER A 343 13.08 -42.62 -58.23
N ILE A 344 14.38 -42.86 -58.00
CA ILE A 344 15.37 -43.05 -59.09
C ILE A 344 14.97 -44.23 -59.97
N VAL A 345 14.63 -45.39 -59.37
CA VAL A 345 14.26 -46.60 -60.12
C VAL A 345 13.03 -46.34 -60.99
N LEU A 346 12.00 -45.70 -60.44
CA LEU A 346 10.79 -45.35 -61.16
C LEU A 346 11.07 -44.31 -62.25
N ALA A 347 11.86 -43.27 -61.98
CA ALA A 347 12.21 -42.24 -62.94
C ALA A 347 12.98 -42.81 -64.14
N VAL A 348 13.94 -43.71 -63.92
CA VAL A 348 14.67 -44.38 -65.01
C VAL A 348 13.73 -45.26 -65.86
N ARG A 349 12.80 -45.97 -65.22
CA ARG A 349 11.80 -46.78 -65.94
C ARG A 349 10.84 -45.91 -66.75
N LEU A 350 10.31 -44.84 -66.15
CA LEU A 350 9.40 -43.89 -66.81
C LEU A 350 10.09 -43.12 -67.93
N ALA A 351 11.35 -42.70 -67.76
CA ALA A 351 12.11 -42.02 -68.80
C ALA A 351 12.19 -42.83 -70.10
N LYS A 352 12.29 -44.16 -70.03
CA LYS A 352 12.23 -45.04 -71.21
C LYS A 352 10.88 -44.98 -71.95
N PHE A 353 9.78 -44.77 -71.22
CA PHE A 353 8.44 -44.66 -71.80
C PHE A 353 8.11 -43.24 -72.31
N TYR A 354 8.85 -42.23 -71.87
CA TYR A 354 8.59 -40.83 -72.23
C TYR A 354 9.53 -40.30 -73.34
N ARG A 355 10.80 -40.72 -73.36
CA ARG A 355 11.80 -40.30 -74.36
C ARG A 355 11.46 -40.82 -75.75
N ARG A 356 11.69 -40.00 -76.78
CA ARG A 356 11.61 -40.42 -78.19
C ARG A 356 12.86 -41.26 -78.51
N MET A 357 12.68 -42.39 -79.19
CA MET A 357 13.80 -43.22 -79.67
C MET A 357 14.10 -42.90 -81.13
N ASP A 358 15.37 -42.92 -81.52
CA ASP A 358 15.77 -42.62 -82.91
C ASP A 358 15.50 -43.78 -83.87
N ILE A 359 15.39 -45.02 -83.35
CA ILE A 359 15.21 -46.24 -84.15
C ILE A 359 14.10 -47.10 -83.52
N ALA A 360 13.22 -47.67 -84.35
CA ALA A 360 12.24 -48.67 -83.95
C ALA A 360 12.59 -50.00 -84.62
N ASP A 361 12.70 -51.07 -83.83
CA ASP A 361 12.84 -52.43 -84.37
C ASP A 361 11.52 -52.86 -85.01
N VAL A 362 11.49 -52.87 -86.35
CA VAL A 362 10.35 -53.41 -87.10
C VAL A 362 10.50 -54.93 -87.14
N TYR A 363 9.66 -55.65 -86.40
CA TYR A 363 9.57 -57.10 -86.52
C TYR A 363 8.96 -57.45 -87.89
N ARG A 364 9.78 -57.87 -88.86
CA ARG A 364 9.29 -58.41 -90.14
C ARG A 364 8.89 -59.88 -89.94
N PRO A 365 7.63 -60.28 -90.21
CA PRO A 365 7.29 -61.69 -90.32
C PRO A 365 8.03 -62.32 -91.52
N PRO A 366 8.35 -63.63 -91.48
CA PRO A 366 9.18 -64.26 -92.49
C PRO A 366 8.51 -64.24 -93.87
N THR A 367 9.17 -63.62 -94.84
CA THR A 367 8.72 -63.49 -96.23
C THR A 367 8.93 -64.79 -97.01
N PHE A 368 7.84 -65.38 -97.52
CA PHE A 368 7.83 -66.48 -98.48
C PHE A 368 8.48 -66.03 -99.80
N TYR A 369 9.59 -66.65 -100.22
CA TYR A 369 10.24 -66.40 -101.50
C TYR A 369 9.57 -67.22 -102.62
N SER A 370 9.09 -66.55 -103.67
CA SER A 370 8.61 -67.18 -104.90
C SER A 370 9.78 -67.46 -105.86
N TYR A 371 10.03 -68.75 -106.13
CA TYR A 371 11.01 -69.20 -107.12
C TYR A 371 10.46 -69.05 -108.55
N LYS A 372 11.22 -68.39 -109.44
CA LYS A 372 11.04 -68.43 -110.91
C LYS A 372 12.02 -69.43 -111.52
N ILE A 373 11.51 -70.38 -112.32
CA ILE A 373 12.28 -71.42 -113.02
C ILE A 373 12.80 -70.86 -114.37
N PRO A 374 14.07 -71.08 -114.75
CA PRO A 374 14.62 -70.60 -116.03
C PRO A 374 14.32 -71.54 -117.20
N ARG A 375 14.09 -70.98 -118.40
CA ARG A 375 13.99 -71.73 -119.68
C ARG A 375 15.38 -71.84 -120.35
N PRO A 376 15.74 -72.99 -120.95
CA PRO A 376 16.99 -73.16 -121.67
C PRO A 376 16.92 -72.61 -123.11
N SER A 377 18.07 -72.12 -123.58
CA SER A 377 18.35 -71.68 -124.95
C SER A 377 18.77 -72.88 -125.81
N THR A 378 18.15 -73.04 -126.97
CA THR A 378 18.69 -73.84 -128.09
C THR A 378 18.76 -72.97 -129.32
N ARG A 379 19.95 -72.89 -129.90
CA ARG A 379 20.27 -72.20 -131.16
C ARG A 379 20.29 -73.26 -132.27
N HIS A 380 19.35 -73.18 -133.21
CA HIS A 380 19.56 -73.29 -134.66
C HIS A 380 18.32 -72.78 -135.38
#